data_AF-W9C3X5-F1
#
_entry.id   AF-W9C3X5-F1
#
_cell.length_a   1.000
_cell.length_b   1.000
_cell.length_c   1.000
_cell.angle_alpha   90.00
_cell.angle_beta   90.00
_cell.angle_gamma   90.00
#
_symmetry.space_group_name_H-M   'P 1'
#
loop_
_entity.id
_entity.type
_entity.pdbx_description
1 polymer ?
#
loop_
_entity_poly.entity_id
_entity_poly.type
_entity_poly.pdbx_seq_one_letter_code
_entity_poly.pdbx_strand_id
1 'polypeptide(L)'
;MMLSSPSSFYTALDSPSSPSPTFSSMADGTNERGGSLEHPQYCQANQISSEIEEHVKIYFDELLYNHALTLLSDAFTAGISHSSATSKAACIPTHKFLQIASTLLVHPVSTTRAKHENVEVASRSIVFLRNILTEIGPKSGNLAQAFSFEARRYSRRRSHDGDSSSNSDDDDIKGVVSQNGLWRCAKDFWQIVGWSFNCSVRHPKRWRYWKILLEYLLDVLDADWQERKAMDDTTFTAKVDQTQGAELLSPGYELLQGSLLAQYIGVSSQNRNGNAVRRIVKAAFADGSVQSMKAYPEVFENEVKDIKKDLSQKRKWDDSKNIKEMGFGDYNEEEEEDITSDTSKGSEEPVQKPSKKRNTTYSSTIGDPDSIRLRQRVITLLSRVSVVLPQVFVPVADVYDLLQEFTAALPVASFSLLLNISRISPFPSEVLISLMQLICCRYLPKSTPFPHDVENSTNDSLTQPILEICYLPWSPMTSSVEDNAKYSILVENLLRLFLTGCEANHTSNLDEAIENGISAREKICKPDSRRRVDAVTKKKEEIARIFLDASSRRLRSLVDWIEICNA
;
A
#
# COMPACT_ATOMS: atom_id res chain seq x y z
N MET A 1 -35.30 -69.97 -34.28
CA MET A 1 -35.33 -69.04 -35.43
C MET A 1 -34.08 -68.18 -35.31
N MET A 2 -32.92 -68.73 -35.65
CA MET A 2 -32.26 -68.74 -36.98
C MET A 2 -31.52 -67.43 -37.28
N LEU A 3 -30.23 -67.38 -37.62
CA LEU A 3 -29.11 -68.34 -37.72
C LEU A 3 -27.86 -67.47 -38.00
N SER A 4 -26.76 -67.62 -37.23
CA SER A 4 -25.44 -68.15 -37.64
C SER A 4 -24.40 -67.22 -38.28
N SER A 5 -23.19 -67.30 -37.71
CA SER A 5 -21.84 -66.81 -38.07
C SER A 5 -21.31 -67.29 -39.45
N PRO A 6 -20.05 -66.97 -39.87
CA PRO A 6 -18.87 -67.77 -39.44
C PRO A 6 -17.47 -67.08 -39.41
N SER A 7 -16.62 -67.59 -38.50
CA SER A 7 -15.17 -67.89 -38.54
C SER A 7 -14.15 -67.25 -39.52
N SER A 8 -12.93 -67.06 -38.98
CA SER A 8 -11.59 -67.52 -39.47
C SER A 8 -10.55 -66.37 -39.56
N PHE A 9 -9.28 -66.41 -39.11
CA PHE A 9 -8.27 -67.41 -38.68
C PHE A 9 -7.38 -66.77 -37.55
N TYR A 10 -6.89 -67.43 -36.48
CA TYR A 10 -5.65 -68.28 -36.37
C TYR A 10 -4.39 -67.62 -37.02
N THR A 11 -3.17 -67.45 -36.45
CA THR A 11 -2.47 -67.84 -35.20
C THR A 11 -1.08 -67.15 -35.15
N ALA A 12 -0.55 -66.90 -33.94
CA ALA A 12 0.84 -67.03 -33.42
C ALA A 12 2.01 -66.26 -34.11
N LEU A 13 3.01 -65.72 -33.38
CA LEU A 13 3.84 -66.42 -32.39
C LEU A 13 4.40 -65.51 -31.27
N ASP A 14 4.35 -66.10 -30.07
CA ASP A 14 5.33 -66.13 -28.98
C ASP A 14 5.77 -64.87 -28.21
N SER A 15 5.27 -64.83 -26.97
CA SER A 15 5.81 -64.18 -25.76
C SER A 15 7.13 -64.84 -25.30
N PRO A 16 7.70 -64.57 -24.11
CA PRO A 16 7.63 -63.41 -23.21
C PRO A 16 9.06 -62.97 -22.77
N SER A 17 9.13 -62.15 -21.71
CA SER A 17 10.26 -61.95 -20.77
C SER A 17 11.13 -60.69 -20.97
N SER A 18 10.81 -59.68 -20.17
CA SER A 18 11.80 -58.75 -19.63
C SER A 18 12.60 -59.50 -18.56
N PRO A 19 13.94 -59.40 -18.53
CA PRO A 19 14.57 -58.31 -17.79
C PRO A 19 15.78 -57.68 -18.52
N SER A 20 16.17 -56.51 -18.02
CA SER A 20 17.34 -55.67 -18.29
C SER A 20 18.58 -56.40 -18.82
N PRO A 21 19.43 -55.78 -19.67
CA PRO A 21 20.59 -55.08 -19.10
C PRO A 21 21.14 -53.87 -19.89
N THR A 22 21.79 -52.98 -19.15
CA THR A 22 23.13 -52.41 -19.39
C THR A 22 23.62 -52.31 -20.84
N PHE A 23 23.92 -51.10 -21.33
CA PHE A 23 25.30 -50.75 -21.72
C PHE A 23 25.47 -49.24 -21.91
N SER A 24 26.63 -48.79 -21.46
CA SER A 24 27.11 -47.42 -21.46
C SER A 24 27.76 -47.05 -22.80
N SER A 25 27.78 -45.74 -23.08
CA SER A 25 28.78 -45.00 -23.86
C SER A 25 28.61 -44.90 -25.39
N MET A 26 28.29 -43.71 -25.91
CA MET A 26 29.29 -42.68 -26.28
C MET A 26 28.64 -41.41 -26.86
N ALA A 27 29.06 -40.27 -26.28
CA ALA A 27 29.38 -38.97 -26.87
C ALA A 27 28.52 -38.35 -27.99
N ASP A 28 28.02 -37.15 -27.71
CA ASP A 28 28.48 -35.85 -28.26
C ASP A 28 27.33 -34.92 -28.69
N GLY A 29 27.50 -33.61 -28.45
CA GLY A 29 26.65 -32.57 -29.03
C GLY A 29 25.79 -31.75 -28.05
N THR A 30 26.46 -30.92 -27.25
CA THR A 30 26.08 -29.53 -26.90
C THR A 30 24.63 -29.09 -27.13
N ASN A 31 23.91 -28.81 -26.02
CA ASN A 31 23.20 -27.54 -25.81
C ASN A 31 22.70 -27.49 -24.36
N GLU A 32 23.54 -26.97 -23.46
CA GLU A 32 23.11 -26.52 -22.15
C GLU A 32 22.21 -25.29 -22.31
N ARG A 33 20.92 -25.53 -22.52
CA ARG A 33 19.89 -24.53 -22.23
C ARG A 33 19.67 -24.60 -20.72
N GLY A 34 20.38 -23.75 -19.99
CA GLY A 34 20.21 -23.57 -18.55
C GLY A 34 18.73 -23.38 -18.23
N GLY A 35 18.13 -24.38 -17.60
CA GLY A 35 16.77 -24.30 -17.09
C GLY A 35 16.75 -23.27 -15.97
N SER A 36 16.21 -22.10 -16.27
CA SER A 36 15.75 -21.16 -15.25
C SER A 36 14.89 -21.95 -14.27
N LEU A 37 15.17 -21.81 -12.97
CA LEU A 37 14.33 -22.35 -11.90
C LEU A 37 12.96 -21.66 -11.97
N GLU A 38 12.06 -22.23 -12.77
CA GLU A 38 10.71 -21.70 -13.01
C GLU A 38 9.80 -22.13 -11.86
N HIS A 39 9.31 -21.15 -11.11
CA HIS A 39 8.27 -21.37 -10.13
C HIS A 39 6.95 -21.72 -10.85
N PRO A 40 6.20 -22.74 -10.39
CA PRO A 40 4.99 -23.25 -11.06
C PRO A 40 3.79 -22.26 -11.07
N GLN A 41 4.00 -21.00 -10.65
CA GLN A 41 2.96 -19.99 -10.51
C GLN A 41 2.91 -18.99 -11.68
N TYR A 42 4.00 -18.82 -12.44
CA TYR A 42 4.08 -17.82 -13.52
C TYR A 42 4.26 -18.47 -14.89
N CYS A 43 3.69 -17.82 -15.91
CA CYS A 43 3.86 -18.22 -17.30
C CYS A 43 5.29 -17.90 -17.78
N GLN A 44 5.81 -18.74 -18.69
CA GLN A 44 6.98 -18.38 -19.47
C GLN A 44 6.70 -17.11 -20.26
N ALA A 45 7.73 -16.29 -20.46
CA ALA A 45 7.53 -14.94 -20.98
C ALA A 45 8.62 -14.57 -22.01
N ASN A 46 8.21 -14.07 -23.17
CA ASN A 46 9.05 -13.68 -24.31
C ASN A 46 8.83 -12.19 -24.60
N GLN A 47 9.82 -11.49 -25.14
CA GLN A 47 9.63 -10.08 -25.52
C GLN A 47 8.62 -9.94 -26.67
N ILE A 48 7.88 -8.82 -26.66
CA ILE A 48 7.01 -8.42 -27.77
C ILE A 48 7.83 -8.20 -29.05
N SER A 49 7.24 -8.41 -30.23
CA SER A 49 7.95 -8.18 -31.49
C SER A 49 8.24 -6.69 -31.70
N SER A 50 9.34 -6.39 -32.40
CA SER A 50 9.76 -5.01 -32.68
C SER A 50 8.71 -4.22 -33.46
N GLU A 51 7.96 -4.88 -34.35
CA GLU A 51 6.90 -4.22 -35.12
C GLU A 51 5.77 -3.75 -34.20
N ILE A 52 5.34 -4.59 -33.25
CA ILE A 52 4.27 -4.21 -32.32
C ILE A 52 4.77 -3.11 -31.37
N GLU A 53 6.02 -3.20 -30.92
CA GLU A 53 6.65 -2.15 -30.10
C GLU A 53 6.65 -0.79 -30.81
N GLU A 54 7.00 -0.75 -32.09
CA GLU A 54 6.99 0.47 -32.91
C GLU A 54 5.56 1.03 -33.05
N HIS A 55 4.55 0.18 -33.30
CA HIS A 55 3.16 0.63 -33.39
C HIS A 55 2.63 1.18 -32.05
N VAL A 56 2.98 0.54 -30.94
CA VAL A 56 2.62 1.02 -29.60
C VAL A 56 3.31 2.36 -29.30
N LYS A 57 4.58 2.52 -29.69
CA LYS A 57 5.33 3.79 -29.59
C LYS A 57 4.62 4.91 -30.36
N ILE A 58 4.23 4.66 -31.61
CA ILE A 58 3.48 5.62 -32.44
C ILE A 58 2.16 6.01 -31.76
N TYR A 59 1.39 5.04 -31.23
CA TYR A 59 0.14 5.36 -30.54
C TYR A 59 0.35 6.20 -29.28
N PHE A 60 1.42 5.98 -28.52
CA PHE A 60 1.73 6.83 -27.37
C PHE A 60 2.18 8.24 -27.79
N ASP A 61 2.96 8.36 -28.85
CA ASP A 61 3.43 9.63 -29.41
C ASP A 61 2.25 10.50 -29.91
N GLU A 62 1.29 9.87 -30.58
CA GLU A 62 0.05 10.50 -31.09
C GLU A 62 -1.03 10.68 -30.02
N LEU A 63 -0.72 10.39 -28.74
CA LEU A 63 -1.64 10.51 -27.59
C LEU A 63 -2.89 9.61 -27.69
N LEU A 64 -2.84 8.55 -28.51
CA LEU A 64 -3.88 7.55 -28.70
C LEU A 64 -3.81 6.46 -27.63
N TYR A 65 -3.89 6.86 -26.36
CA TYR A 65 -3.63 5.99 -25.20
C TYR A 65 -4.50 4.74 -25.15
N ASN A 66 -5.78 4.82 -25.52
CA ASN A 66 -6.65 3.65 -25.51
C ASN A 66 -6.23 2.61 -26.56
N HIS A 67 -5.80 3.05 -27.75
CA HIS A 67 -5.34 2.15 -28.80
C HIS A 67 -4.04 1.46 -28.39
N ALA A 68 -3.08 2.23 -27.83
CA ALA A 68 -1.84 1.68 -27.30
C ALA A 68 -2.09 0.61 -26.22
N LEU A 69 -2.91 0.91 -25.21
CA LEU A 69 -3.21 -0.02 -24.12
C LEU A 69 -3.99 -1.25 -24.58
N THR A 70 -4.87 -1.09 -25.57
CA THR A 70 -5.63 -2.20 -26.14
C THR A 70 -4.69 -3.13 -26.90
N LEU A 71 -3.85 -2.60 -27.80
CA LEU A 71 -2.87 -3.39 -28.53
C LEU A 71 -1.90 -4.13 -27.59
N LEU A 72 -1.43 -3.47 -26.53
CA LEU A 72 -0.59 -4.10 -25.51
C LEU A 72 -1.30 -5.24 -24.76
N SER A 73 -2.58 -5.04 -24.40
CA SER A 73 -3.38 -6.07 -23.73
C SER A 73 -3.70 -7.25 -24.65
N ASP A 74 -4.00 -6.97 -25.91
CA ASP A 74 -4.30 -7.99 -26.93
C ASP A 74 -3.05 -8.82 -27.27
N ALA A 75 -1.90 -8.17 -27.46
CA ALA A 75 -0.62 -8.86 -27.67
C ALA A 75 -0.25 -9.75 -26.49
N PHE A 76 -0.46 -9.26 -25.27
CA PHE A 76 -0.25 -10.03 -24.06
C PHE A 76 -1.19 -11.25 -23.94
N THR A 77 -2.49 -11.05 -24.14
CA THR A 77 -3.50 -12.12 -24.03
C THR A 77 -3.44 -13.15 -25.16
N ALA A 78 -3.04 -12.75 -26.37
CA ALA A 78 -2.79 -13.67 -27.48
C ALA A 78 -1.70 -14.70 -27.15
N GLY A 79 -0.71 -14.33 -26.33
CA GLY A 79 0.32 -15.25 -25.83
C GLY A 79 -0.23 -16.30 -24.85
N ILE A 80 -1.31 -15.99 -24.13
CA ILE A 80 -1.83 -16.80 -23.00
C ILE A 80 -3.01 -17.68 -23.42
N SER A 81 -3.80 -17.27 -24.42
CA SER A 81 -5.11 -17.87 -24.74
C SER A 81 -5.06 -19.25 -25.44
N HIS A 82 -3.87 -19.82 -25.70
CA HIS A 82 -3.72 -21.11 -26.36
C HIS A 82 -3.44 -22.25 -25.37
N SER A 83 -4.50 -22.77 -24.75
CA SER A 83 -4.47 -23.88 -23.77
C SER A 83 -3.93 -25.24 -24.29
N SER A 84 -3.55 -25.37 -25.57
CA SER A 84 -3.10 -26.65 -26.16
C SER A 84 -1.63 -26.70 -26.57
N ALA A 85 -0.85 -25.63 -26.35
CA ALA A 85 0.58 -25.62 -26.67
C ALA A 85 1.39 -25.52 -25.37
N THR A 86 2.09 -26.58 -25.02
CA THR A 86 3.05 -26.68 -23.90
C THR A 86 4.27 -25.74 -24.00
N SER A 87 4.24 -24.68 -24.83
CA SER A 87 5.37 -23.75 -25.03
C SER A 87 4.99 -22.51 -25.86
N LYS A 88 4.00 -21.70 -25.44
CA LYS A 88 3.95 -20.31 -25.92
C LYS A 88 3.98 -19.34 -24.75
N ALA A 89 5.04 -18.55 -24.73
CA ALA A 89 5.34 -17.60 -23.69
C ALA A 89 4.49 -16.33 -23.86
N ALA A 90 4.05 -15.74 -22.74
CA ALA A 90 3.37 -14.47 -22.72
C ALA A 90 4.27 -13.36 -23.31
N CYS A 91 3.71 -12.48 -24.14
CA CYS A 91 4.45 -11.35 -24.70
C CYS A 91 4.65 -10.26 -23.64
N ILE A 92 5.89 -10.05 -23.19
CA ILE A 92 6.25 -9.04 -22.21
C ILE A 92 6.40 -7.70 -22.92
N PRO A 93 5.64 -6.67 -22.50
CA PRO A 93 5.83 -5.31 -22.97
C PRO A 93 7.14 -4.72 -22.41
N THR A 94 7.79 -3.85 -23.17
CA THR A 94 8.96 -3.11 -22.69
C THR A 94 8.64 -2.36 -21.39
N HIS A 95 9.57 -2.34 -20.44
CA HIS A 95 9.41 -1.69 -19.13
C HIS A 95 8.97 -0.21 -19.23
N LYS A 96 9.34 0.49 -20.32
CA LYS A 96 8.87 1.84 -20.65
C LYS A 96 7.35 1.94 -20.78
N PHE A 97 6.70 0.93 -21.37
CA PHE A 97 5.23 0.91 -21.50
C PHE A 97 4.54 0.67 -20.15
N LEU A 98 5.16 -0.10 -19.26
CA LEU A 98 4.67 -0.28 -17.88
C LEU A 98 4.79 1.03 -17.07
N GLN A 99 5.87 1.80 -17.27
CA GLN A 99 6.02 3.14 -16.71
C GLN A 99 4.94 4.10 -17.20
N ILE A 100 4.64 4.09 -18.50
CA ILE A 100 3.59 4.92 -19.08
C ILE A 100 2.23 4.49 -18.56
N ALA A 101 1.90 3.20 -18.52
CA ALA A 101 0.64 2.71 -17.99
C ALA A 101 0.44 3.11 -16.51
N SER A 102 1.46 2.96 -15.66
CA SER A 102 1.40 3.40 -14.26
C SER A 102 1.23 4.93 -14.12
N THR A 103 1.81 5.70 -15.04
CA THR A 103 1.59 7.15 -15.11
C THR A 103 0.17 7.47 -15.54
N LEU A 104 -0.34 6.85 -16.61
CA LEU A 104 -1.70 7.03 -17.13
C LEU A 104 -2.78 6.66 -16.12
N LEU A 105 -2.50 5.74 -15.19
CA LEU A 105 -3.41 5.41 -14.10
C LEU A 105 -3.72 6.60 -13.17
N VAL A 106 -2.75 7.51 -12.98
CA VAL A 106 -2.86 8.58 -11.97
C VAL A 106 -2.75 9.98 -12.55
N HIS A 107 -2.10 10.19 -13.69
CA HIS A 107 -1.80 11.51 -14.21
C HIS A 107 -3.07 12.34 -14.48
N PRO A 108 -3.11 13.64 -14.14
CA PRO A 108 -4.32 14.45 -14.30
C PRO A 108 -4.93 14.40 -15.71
N VAL A 109 -4.10 14.38 -16.77
CA VAL A 109 -4.56 14.35 -18.18
C VAL A 109 -5.42 13.14 -18.52
N SER A 110 -5.23 11.99 -17.87
CA SER A 110 -6.00 10.76 -18.09
C SER A 110 -7.03 10.51 -16.98
N THR A 111 -7.08 11.35 -15.95
CA THR A 111 -7.93 11.14 -14.76
C THR A 111 -8.84 12.35 -14.51
N THR A 112 -8.46 13.27 -13.62
CA THR A 112 -9.30 14.41 -13.23
C THR A 112 -9.48 15.47 -14.32
N ARG A 113 -8.61 15.48 -15.33
CA ARG A 113 -8.64 16.38 -16.49
C ARG A 113 -8.85 15.63 -17.81
N ALA A 114 -9.33 14.39 -17.75
CA ALA A 114 -9.56 13.58 -18.94
C ALA A 114 -10.56 14.22 -19.90
N LYS A 115 -10.20 14.25 -21.19
CA LYS A 115 -11.15 14.46 -22.29
C LYS A 115 -12.06 13.24 -22.42
N HIS A 116 -13.22 13.39 -23.07
CA HIS A 116 -14.21 12.31 -23.21
C HIS A 116 -13.61 11.00 -23.79
N GLU A 117 -12.69 11.12 -24.74
CA GLU A 117 -12.00 9.98 -25.36
C GLU A 117 -11.09 9.22 -24.38
N ASN A 118 -10.57 9.88 -23.33
CA ASN A 118 -9.55 9.32 -22.44
C ASN A 118 -10.10 8.88 -21.08
N VAL A 119 -11.42 8.79 -20.90
CA VAL A 119 -12.05 8.46 -19.62
C VAL A 119 -11.71 7.04 -19.16
N GLU A 120 -11.56 6.09 -20.09
CA GLU A 120 -11.26 4.68 -19.80
C GLU A 120 -9.77 4.40 -19.58
N VAL A 121 -8.88 5.34 -19.94
CA VAL A 121 -7.44 5.12 -19.99
C VAL A 121 -6.88 4.65 -18.65
N ALA A 122 -7.30 5.26 -17.55
CA ALA A 122 -6.87 4.86 -16.21
C ALA A 122 -7.35 3.44 -15.84
N SER A 123 -8.59 3.09 -16.19
CA SER A 123 -9.13 1.76 -15.92
C SER A 123 -8.45 0.66 -16.75
N ARG A 124 -8.16 0.93 -18.03
CA ARG A 124 -7.41 0.01 -18.90
C ARG A 124 -5.97 -0.18 -18.42
N SER A 125 -5.36 0.91 -17.95
CA SER A 125 -4.00 0.89 -17.41
C SER A 125 -3.86 -0.04 -16.20
N ILE A 126 -4.78 0.03 -15.23
CA ILE A 126 -4.71 -0.86 -14.05
C ILE A 126 -4.99 -2.32 -14.41
N VAL A 127 -5.91 -2.59 -15.34
CA VAL A 127 -6.19 -3.97 -15.78
C VAL A 127 -4.95 -4.57 -16.43
N PHE A 128 -4.33 -3.85 -17.36
CA PHE A 128 -3.09 -4.27 -18.00
C PHE A 128 -1.97 -4.54 -16.98
N LEU A 129 -1.72 -3.61 -16.06
CA LEU A 129 -0.70 -3.75 -15.02
C LEU A 129 -0.94 -4.95 -14.10
N ARG A 130 -2.20 -5.18 -13.68
CA ARG A 130 -2.56 -6.33 -12.84
C ARG A 130 -2.34 -7.65 -13.56
N ASN A 131 -2.72 -7.74 -14.83
CA ASN A 131 -2.53 -8.94 -15.63
C ASN A 131 -1.03 -9.30 -15.76
N ILE A 132 -0.15 -8.31 -15.94
CA ILE A 132 1.30 -8.54 -15.96
C ILE A 132 1.78 -9.11 -14.61
N LEU A 133 1.33 -8.51 -13.49
CA LEU A 133 1.71 -8.95 -12.16
C LEU A 133 1.24 -10.37 -11.85
N THR A 134 0.01 -10.74 -12.23
CA THR A 134 -0.57 -12.04 -11.91
C THR A 134 -0.03 -13.17 -12.79
N GLU A 135 0.14 -12.95 -14.09
CA GLU A 135 0.49 -14.02 -15.03
C GLU A 135 1.99 -14.20 -15.25
N ILE A 136 2.75 -13.09 -15.32
CA ILE A 136 4.21 -13.14 -15.60
C ILE A 136 5.03 -13.04 -14.31
N GLY A 137 4.55 -12.26 -13.35
CA GLY A 137 5.26 -12.00 -12.11
C GLY A 137 6.30 -10.87 -12.19
N PRO A 138 6.80 -10.40 -11.04
CA PRO A 138 7.68 -9.25 -10.94
C PRO A 138 9.03 -9.38 -11.64
N LYS A 139 9.73 -10.53 -11.49
CA LYS A 139 11.07 -10.72 -12.05
C LYS A 139 11.03 -10.85 -13.57
N SER A 140 10.20 -11.76 -14.08
CA SER A 140 10.04 -11.98 -15.52
C SER A 140 9.46 -10.74 -16.23
N GLY A 141 8.55 -10.01 -15.58
CA GLY A 141 8.01 -8.75 -16.09
C GLY A 141 8.95 -7.56 -15.97
N ASN A 142 10.13 -7.75 -15.37
CA ASN A 142 11.13 -6.71 -15.10
C ASN A 142 10.53 -5.46 -14.42
N LEU A 143 9.63 -5.68 -13.46
CA LEU A 143 8.95 -4.60 -12.73
C LEU A 143 9.92 -3.77 -11.90
N ALA A 144 11.04 -4.36 -11.50
CA ALA A 144 12.11 -3.64 -10.80
C ALA A 144 12.69 -2.51 -11.66
N GLN A 145 12.95 -2.74 -12.95
CA GLN A 145 13.41 -1.70 -13.85
C GLN A 145 12.27 -0.73 -14.19
N ALA A 146 11.07 -1.24 -14.47
CA ALA A 146 9.91 -0.41 -14.77
C ALA A 146 9.61 0.60 -13.67
N PHE A 147 9.66 0.21 -12.40
CA PHE A 147 9.32 1.08 -11.28
C PHE A 147 10.54 1.64 -10.55
N SER A 148 11.70 1.65 -11.20
CA SER A 148 12.90 2.30 -10.68
C SER A 148 12.82 3.83 -10.81
N PHE A 149 13.42 4.54 -9.84
CA PHE A 149 13.62 5.98 -9.93
C PHE A 149 14.99 6.26 -10.55
N GLU A 150 15.04 6.96 -11.68
CA GLU A 150 16.31 7.30 -12.35
C GLU A 150 17.25 8.08 -11.40
N ALA A 151 18.48 7.58 -11.21
CA ALA A 151 19.50 8.16 -10.34
C ALA A 151 20.02 9.54 -10.79
N ARG A 152 19.58 10.05 -11.96
CA ARG A 152 20.06 11.30 -12.58
C ARG A 152 19.86 12.56 -11.74
N ARG A 153 19.12 12.51 -10.62
CA ARG A 153 18.88 13.69 -9.76
C ARG A 153 20.01 14.02 -8.77
N TYR A 154 20.98 13.14 -8.54
CA TYR A 154 22.08 13.42 -7.60
C TYR A 154 23.36 13.98 -8.25
N SER A 155 23.48 13.95 -9.59
CA SER A 155 24.71 14.34 -10.29
C SER A 155 24.74 15.78 -10.81
N ARG A 156 23.77 16.64 -10.49
CA ARG A 156 23.73 18.02 -11.04
C ARG A 156 24.55 19.04 -10.23
N ARG A 157 25.38 18.61 -9.27
CA ARG A 157 26.30 19.48 -8.50
C ARG A 157 27.78 19.14 -8.59
N ARG A 158 28.19 18.18 -9.43
CA ARG A 158 29.62 17.95 -9.72
C ARG A 158 29.80 17.61 -11.19
N SER A 159 30.14 18.63 -11.98
CA SER A 159 31.23 18.65 -12.96
C SER A 159 30.85 19.65 -14.05
N HIS A 160 31.42 20.85 -13.95
CA HIS A 160 31.74 21.64 -15.12
C HIS A 160 33.10 21.11 -15.57
N ASP A 161 33.10 20.07 -16.41
CA ASP A 161 34.24 19.67 -17.23
C ASP A 161 33.88 18.47 -18.10
N GLY A 162 34.22 18.58 -19.39
CA GLY A 162 34.60 17.43 -20.22
C GLY A 162 33.49 16.66 -20.92
N ASP A 163 33.15 17.13 -22.11
CA ASP A 163 32.73 16.38 -23.30
C ASP A 163 32.72 14.84 -23.21
N SER A 164 31.51 14.27 -23.26
CA SER A 164 31.24 12.94 -23.81
C SER A 164 29.76 12.86 -24.17
N SER A 165 29.48 13.21 -25.42
CA SER A 165 28.22 12.95 -26.10
C SER A 165 27.99 11.44 -26.24
N SER A 166 27.32 10.84 -25.27
CA SER A 166 26.61 9.58 -25.49
C SER A 166 25.18 9.94 -25.93
N ASN A 167 25.02 10.14 -27.24
CA ASN A 167 23.72 10.29 -27.88
C ASN A 167 22.93 8.98 -27.71
N SER A 168 21.96 9.01 -26.80
CA SER A 168 20.90 8.00 -26.63
C SER A 168 19.54 8.72 -26.54
N ASP A 169 19.37 9.79 -27.30
CA ASP A 169 18.19 10.67 -27.23
C ASP A 169 17.15 10.41 -28.35
N ASP A 170 17.32 9.38 -29.19
CA ASP A 170 16.44 9.11 -30.34
C ASP A 170 15.27 8.11 -30.07
N ASP A 171 15.20 7.48 -28.89
CA ASP A 171 14.22 6.42 -28.59
C ASP A 171 13.22 6.74 -27.46
N ASP A 172 13.13 8.00 -27.05
CA ASP A 172 12.17 8.41 -26.03
C ASP A 172 10.80 8.75 -26.64
N ILE A 173 9.78 8.01 -26.20
CA ILE A 173 8.36 8.26 -26.50
C ILE A 173 8.05 9.72 -26.18
N LYS A 174 7.50 10.44 -27.15
CA LYS A 174 7.18 11.86 -27.05
C LYS A 174 5.86 12.06 -26.30
N GLY A 175 5.72 13.22 -25.67
CA GLY A 175 4.46 13.66 -25.06
C GLY A 175 4.50 13.86 -23.55
N VAL A 176 3.46 14.53 -23.04
CA VAL A 176 3.38 15.04 -21.66
C VAL A 176 3.49 13.91 -20.63
N VAL A 177 2.93 12.74 -20.91
CA VAL A 177 2.94 11.59 -19.99
C VAL A 177 4.32 10.95 -19.88
N SER A 178 5.11 10.99 -20.95
CA SER A 178 6.49 10.51 -20.95
C SER A 178 7.43 11.54 -20.30
N GLN A 179 7.30 12.81 -20.65
CA GLN A 179 8.14 13.89 -20.13
C GLN A 179 7.85 14.21 -18.66
N ASN A 180 6.57 14.25 -18.28
CA ASN A 180 6.10 14.51 -16.91
C ASN A 180 5.55 13.22 -16.27
N GLY A 181 6.25 12.11 -16.50
CA GLY A 181 5.90 10.79 -16.00
C GLY A 181 5.98 10.68 -14.48
N LEU A 182 5.22 9.76 -13.89
CA LEU A 182 5.16 9.54 -12.44
C LEU A 182 6.55 9.38 -11.81
N TRP A 183 7.38 8.52 -12.41
CA TRP A 183 8.72 8.15 -11.92
C TRP A 183 9.76 9.27 -12.14
N ARG A 184 9.50 10.21 -13.05
CA ARG A 184 10.31 11.41 -13.28
C ARG A 184 9.90 12.58 -12.37
N CYS A 185 8.60 12.71 -12.09
CA CYS A 185 8.07 13.78 -11.25
C CYS A 185 8.24 13.49 -9.75
N ALA A 186 7.84 12.31 -9.28
CA ALA A 186 7.95 11.95 -7.87
C ALA A 186 9.42 11.81 -7.47
N LYS A 187 9.84 12.40 -6.35
CA LYS A 187 11.21 12.33 -5.83
C LYS A 187 11.66 10.89 -5.55
N ASP A 188 10.78 10.13 -4.91
CA ASP A 188 10.99 8.76 -4.48
C ASP A 188 9.63 8.10 -4.19
N PHE A 189 9.64 6.79 -3.96
CA PHE A 189 8.46 6.01 -3.61
C PHE A 189 7.75 6.58 -2.37
N TRP A 190 8.50 7.05 -1.38
CA TRP A 190 7.93 7.57 -0.14
C TRP A 190 7.21 8.91 -0.33
N GLN A 191 7.56 9.71 -1.34
CA GLN A 191 6.71 10.82 -1.77
C GLN A 191 5.37 10.34 -2.33
N ILE A 192 5.36 9.28 -3.16
CA ILE A 192 4.12 8.69 -3.67
C ILE A 192 3.23 8.23 -2.52
N VAL A 193 3.78 7.50 -1.55
CA VAL A 193 3.05 7.03 -0.35
C VAL A 193 2.48 8.20 0.44
N GLY A 194 3.33 9.17 0.82
CA GLY A 194 2.90 10.31 1.63
C GLY A 194 1.89 11.21 0.92
N TRP A 195 2.06 11.43 -0.39
CA TRP A 195 1.11 12.22 -1.19
C TRP A 195 -0.23 11.51 -1.36
N SER A 196 -0.23 10.20 -1.59
CA SER A 196 -1.44 9.38 -1.67
C SER A 196 -2.27 9.48 -0.39
N PHE A 197 -1.62 9.40 0.77
CA PHE A 197 -2.26 9.55 2.08
C PHE A 197 -2.69 10.98 2.38
N ASN A 198 -1.96 12.00 1.93
CA ASN A 198 -2.45 13.38 1.97
C ASN A 198 -3.74 13.53 1.14
N CYS A 199 -3.82 12.89 -0.04
CA CYS A 199 -5.02 12.88 -0.86
C CYS A 199 -6.20 12.19 -0.17
N SER A 200 -5.99 11.11 0.58
CA SER A 200 -7.09 10.41 1.28
C SER A 200 -7.80 11.29 2.32
N VAL A 201 -7.12 12.31 2.84
CA VAL A 201 -7.68 13.26 3.80
C VAL A 201 -8.20 14.55 3.12
N ARG A 202 -7.41 15.14 2.21
CA ARG A 202 -7.68 16.49 1.67
C ARG A 202 -8.27 16.51 0.27
N HIS A 203 -8.03 15.47 -0.53
CA HIS A 203 -8.33 15.47 -1.96
C HIS A 203 -9.05 14.18 -2.42
N PRO A 204 -10.32 13.95 -2.02
CA PRO A 204 -11.05 12.72 -2.35
C PRO A 204 -11.14 12.43 -3.86
N LYS A 205 -11.26 13.47 -4.70
CA LYS A 205 -11.29 13.35 -6.18
C LYS A 205 -10.01 12.75 -6.76
N ARG A 206 -8.86 12.99 -6.11
CA ARG A 206 -7.55 12.43 -6.49
C ARG A 206 -7.30 11.10 -5.79
N TRP A 207 -7.74 10.96 -4.55
CA TRP A 207 -7.62 9.74 -3.76
C TRP A 207 -8.12 8.50 -4.48
N ARG A 208 -9.24 8.58 -5.20
CA ARG A 208 -9.77 7.43 -5.97
C ARG A 208 -8.78 6.83 -6.98
N TYR A 209 -7.82 7.59 -7.51
CA TYR A 209 -6.79 7.10 -8.44
C TYR A 209 -5.51 6.72 -7.70
N TRP A 210 -5.06 7.56 -6.76
CA TRP A 210 -3.89 7.27 -5.93
C TRP A 210 -4.05 6.02 -5.07
N LYS A 211 -5.26 5.76 -4.57
CA LYS A 211 -5.61 4.53 -3.85
C LYS A 211 -5.29 3.30 -4.70
N ILE A 212 -5.76 3.29 -5.95
CA ILE A 212 -5.60 2.15 -6.86
C ILE A 212 -4.14 1.95 -7.25
N LEU A 213 -3.43 3.04 -7.54
CA LEU A 213 -1.99 2.97 -7.81
C LEU A 213 -1.21 2.49 -6.57
N LEU A 214 -1.47 3.03 -5.38
CA LEU A 214 -0.78 2.65 -4.16
C LEU A 214 -1.05 1.18 -3.81
N GLU A 215 -2.30 0.73 -3.92
CA GLU A 215 -2.67 -0.68 -3.72
C GLU A 215 -1.88 -1.60 -4.67
N TYR A 216 -1.87 -1.27 -5.97
CA TYR A 216 -1.08 -2.01 -6.96
C TYR A 216 0.42 -2.01 -6.65
N LEU A 217 1.01 -0.85 -6.31
CA LEU A 217 2.43 -0.78 -6.00
C LEU A 217 2.78 -1.61 -4.76
N LEU A 218 1.91 -1.64 -3.75
CA LEU A 218 2.12 -2.50 -2.59
C LEU A 218 2.01 -3.99 -2.96
N ASP A 219 1.09 -4.36 -3.86
CA ASP A 219 0.98 -5.73 -4.38
C ASP A 219 2.26 -6.13 -5.14
N VAL A 220 2.82 -5.24 -5.95
CA VAL A 220 4.10 -5.46 -6.65
C VAL A 220 5.24 -5.67 -5.65
N LEU A 221 5.32 -4.84 -4.60
CA LEU A 221 6.36 -4.96 -3.58
C LEU A 221 6.24 -6.26 -2.79
N ASP A 222 5.03 -6.69 -2.47
CA ASP A 222 4.78 -7.97 -1.80
C ASP A 222 5.15 -9.16 -2.70
N ALA A 223 4.71 -9.15 -3.95
CA ALA A 223 5.01 -10.21 -4.90
C ALA A 223 6.51 -10.33 -5.21
N ASP A 224 7.21 -9.21 -5.46
CA ASP A 224 8.65 -9.21 -5.77
C ASP A 224 9.46 -9.71 -4.57
N TRP A 225 9.04 -9.32 -3.36
CA TRP A 225 9.64 -9.80 -2.12
C TRP A 225 9.46 -11.31 -1.94
N GLN A 226 8.23 -11.82 -2.11
CA GLN A 226 7.93 -13.24 -1.96
C GLN A 226 8.63 -14.10 -3.00
N GLU A 227 8.63 -13.66 -4.27
CA GLU A 227 9.30 -14.35 -5.37
C GLU A 227 10.80 -14.47 -5.11
N ARG A 228 11.47 -13.36 -4.75
CA ARG A 228 12.91 -13.37 -4.47
C ARG A 228 13.26 -14.16 -3.21
N LYS A 229 12.43 -14.09 -2.17
CA LYS A 229 12.62 -14.88 -0.96
C LYS A 229 12.53 -16.37 -1.28
N ALA A 230 11.54 -16.80 -2.05
CA ALA A 230 11.40 -18.20 -2.46
C ALA A 230 12.63 -18.68 -3.28
N MET A 231 13.18 -17.83 -4.14
CA MET A 231 14.40 -18.15 -4.88
C MET A 231 15.64 -18.25 -3.97
N ASP A 232 15.80 -17.36 -3.00
CA ASP A 232 16.89 -17.44 -2.01
C ASP A 232 16.72 -18.71 -1.15
N ASP A 233 15.50 -19.03 -0.70
CA ASP A 233 15.19 -20.22 0.10
C ASP A 233 15.49 -21.51 -0.69
N THR A 234 15.09 -21.60 -1.97
CA THR A 234 15.39 -22.76 -2.83
C THR A 234 16.89 -22.92 -3.09
N THR A 235 17.61 -21.80 -3.31
CA THR A 235 19.06 -21.79 -3.47
C THR A 235 19.76 -22.25 -2.20
N PHE A 236 19.23 -21.86 -1.03
CA PHE A 236 19.72 -22.29 0.26
C PHE A 236 19.51 -23.79 0.48
N THR A 237 18.30 -24.32 0.26
CA THR A 237 18.01 -25.76 0.37
C THR A 237 18.92 -26.59 -0.53
N ALA A 238 19.11 -26.18 -1.79
CA ALA A 238 20.00 -26.88 -2.72
C ALA A 238 21.47 -26.92 -2.24
N LYS A 239 21.95 -25.86 -1.58
CA LYS A 239 23.29 -25.81 -0.98
C LYS A 239 23.41 -26.71 0.25
N VAL A 240 22.37 -26.77 1.07
CA VAL A 240 22.32 -27.65 2.25
C VAL A 240 22.35 -29.12 1.84
N ASP A 241 21.61 -29.50 0.80
CA ASP A 241 21.59 -30.89 0.31
C ASP A 241 22.94 -31.35 -0.29
N GLN A 242 23.74 -30.41 -0.79
CA GLN A 242 25.07 -30.68 -1.36
C GLN A 242 26.20 -30.72 -0.32
N THR A 243 26.00 -30.12 0.85
CA THR A 243 27.05 -29.97 1.88
C THR A 243 26.65 -30.73 3.13
N GLN A 244 27.22 -31.93 3.35
CA GLN A 244 27.06 -32.69 4.60
C GLN A 244 27.73 -31.93 5.76
N GLY A 245 27.02 -30.95 6.34
CA GLY A 245 27.53 -30.08 7.40
C GLY A 245 26.71 -28.78 7.50
N ALA A 246 25.45 -28.90 7.92
CA ALA A 246 24.44 -27.84 7.87
C ALA A 246 24.54 -26.77 8.99
N GLU A 247 25.50 -26.84 9.91
CA GLU A 247 25.42 -26.08 11.16
C GLU A 247 25.87 -24.61 11.11
N LEU A 248 26.39 -24.10 9.99
CA LEU A 248 26.99 -22.74 9.94
C LEU A 248 26.58 -21.87 8.74
N LEU A 249 25.67 -22.31 7.87
CA LEU A 249 25.23 -21.52 6.72
C LEU A 249 23.97 -20.72 7.08
N SER A 250 24.11 -19.39 7.18
CA SER A 250 22.96 -18.49 7.21
C SER A 250 22.30 -18.43 5.82
N PRO A 251 20.97 -18.30 5.72
CA PRO A 251 20.31 -18.01 4.45
C PRO A 251 20.93 -16.78 3.79
N GLY A 252 21.46 -16.96 2.59
CA GLY A 252 21.95 -15.84 1.79
C GLY A 252 20.75 -15.07 1.24
N TYR A 253 20.58 -13.80 1.63
CA TYR A 253 19.49 -12.94 1.13
C TYR A 253 19.91 -12.11 -0.10
N GLU A 254 20.71 -12.69 -0.99
CA GLU A 254 21.34 -11.96 -2.09
C GLU A 254 20.29 -11.45 -3.10
N LEU A 255 19.34 -12.30 -3.51
CA LEU A 255 18.29 -11.88 -4.44
C LEU A 255 17.32 -10.92 -3.76
N LEU A 256 17.01 -11.16 -2.49
CA LEU A 256 16.11 -10.31 -1.70
C LEU A 256 16.66 -8.90 -1.48
N GLN A 257 17.98 -8.74 -1.32
CA GLN A 257 18.64 -7.43 -1.29
C GLN A 257 18.45 -6.63 -2.59
N GLY A 258 18.25 -7.33 -3.72
CA GLY A 258 17.93 -6.71 -5.00
C GLY A 258 16.45 -6.36 -5.19
N SER A 259 15.57 -6.65 -4.22
CA SER A 259 14.12 -6.41 -4.32
C SER A 259 13.79 -4.93 -4.50
N LEU A 260 12.65 -4.64 -5.12
CA LEU A 260 12.19 -3.27 -5.34
C LEU A 260 11.99 -2.52 -4.01
N LEU A 261 11.55 -3.22 -2.96
CA LEU A 261 11.46 -2.66 -1.60
C LEU A 261 12.85 -2.27 -1.07
N ALA A 262 13.83 -3.17 -1.21
CA ALA A 262 15.21 -2.89 -0.82
C ALA A 262 15.79 -1.72 -1.63
N GLN A 263 15.45 -1.58 -2.90
CA GLN A 263 15.85 -0.42 -3.71
C GLN A 263 15.23 0.88 -3.19
N TYR A 264 13.92 0.92 -2.90
CA TYR A 264 13.26 2.13 -2.39
C TYR A 264 13.73 2.61 -1.02
N ILE A 265 14.34 1.71 -0.26
CA ILE A 265 14.93 2.01 1.04
C ILE A 265 16.44 2.28 0.89
N GLY A 266 17.11 1.49 0.05
CA GLY A 266 18.56 1.45 -0.16
C GLY A 266 19.12 2.50 -1.12
N VAL A 267 18.29 3.17 -1.95
CA VAL A 267 18.74 4.32 -2.77
C VAL A 267 19.22 5.51 -1.89
N SER A 268 18.98 5.46 -0.58
CA SER A 268 19.59 6.35 0.42
C SER A 268 20.83 5.78 1.12
N SER A 269 21.49 4.73 0.59
CA SER A 269 22.63 4.06 1.25
C SER A 269 23.83 4.98 1.54
N GLN A 270 23.91 6.13 0.88
CA GLN A 270 24.92 7.17 1.18
C GLN A 270 24.56 8.05 2.39
N ASN A 271 23.36 7.90 2.97
CA ASN A 271 22.88 8.64 4.14
C ASN A 271 21.91 7.76 4.95
N ARG A 272 22.45 6.80 5.73
CA ARG A 272 21.75 6.18 6.88
C ARG A 272 21.47 7.20 8.00
N ASN A 273 21.01 8.38 7.62
CA ASN A 273 20.73 9.47 8.53
C ASN A 273 19.35 9.17 9.14
N GLY A 274 19.23 9.20 10.47
CA GLY A 274 17.95 8.95 11.15
C GLY A 274 16.79 9.79 10.61
N ASN A 275 17.06 10.96 10.04
CA ASN A 275 16.07 11.81 9.37
C ASN A 275 15.45 11.18 8.11
N ALA A 276 16.22 10.39 7.35
CA ALA A 276 15.73 9.70 6.15
C ALA A 276 14.77 8.57 6.54
N VAL A 277 15.17 7.72 7.49
CA VAL A 277 14.31 6.65 8.06
C VAL A 277 13.05 7.25 8.67
N ARG A 278 13.20 8.32 9.46
CA ARG A 278 12.07 9.07 10.04
C ARG A 278 11.11 9.56 8.95
N ARG A 279 11.60 10.08 7.83
CA ARG A 279 10.75 10.47 6.69
C ARG A 279 10.03 9.24 6.10
N ILE A 280 10.73 8.13 5.87
CA ILE A 280 10.14 6.90 5.35
C ILE A 280 8.97 6.44 6.23
N VAL A 281 9.20 6.27 7.53
CA VAL A 281 8.16 5.83 8.48
C VAL A 281 7.02 6.87 8.55
N LYS A 282 7.35 8.17 8.57
CA LYS A 282 6.36 9.26 8.64
C LYS A 282 5.46 9.33 7.41
N ALA A 283 5.87 8.78 6.26
CA ALA A 283 5.01 8.73 5.07
C ALA A 283 3.71 7.96 5.35
N ALA A 284 3.78 6.86 6.13
CA ALA A 284 2.61 6.07 6.54
C ALA A 284 1.64 6.85 7.47
N PHE A 285 2.07 7.98 8.04
CA PHE A 285 1.28 8.82 8.95
C PHE A 285 0.91 10.18 8.34
N ALA A 286 1.12 10.37 7.04
CA ALA A 286 0.74 11.59 6.36
C ALA A 286 -0.77 11.87 6.51
N ASP A 287 -1.12 13.03 7.04
CA ASP A 287 -2.46 13.38 7.53
C ASP A 287 -3.08 14.58 6.79
N GLY A 288 -2.43 15.07 5.73
CA GLY A 288 -2.84 16.28 5.03
C GLY A 288 -2.71 17.56 5.87
N SER A 289 -2.02 17.56 7.00
CA SER A 289 -1.64 18.80 7.70
C SER A 289 -0.70 19.64 6.82
N VAL A 290 -0.56 20.93 7.13
CA VAL A 290 0.36 21.83 6.38
C VAL A 290 1.80 21.28 6.41
N GLN A 291 2.21 20.69 7.52
CA GLN A 291 3.52 20.05 7.65
C GLN A 291 3.64 18.81 6.77
N SER A 292 2.60 17.95 6.74
CA SER A 292 2.57 16.75 5.90
C SER A 292 2.56 17.08 4.41
N MET A 293 1.80 18.09 4.00
CA MET A 293 1.76 18.59 2.61
C MET A 293 3.10 19.19 2.17
N LYS A 294 3.84 19.83 3.09
CA LYS A 294 5.20 20.31 2.82
C LYS A 294 6.21 19.16 2.70
N ALA A 295 6.07 18.11 3.51
CA ALA A 295 6.95 16.94 3.49
C ALA A 295 6.71 16.04 2.27
N TYR A 296 5.45 15.94 1.84
CA TYR A 296 4.98 15.14 0.70
C TYR A 296 4.06 16.00 -0.17
N PRO A 297 4.63 16.88 -1.01
CA PRO A 297 3.87 17.76 -1.89
C PRO A 297 3.31 17.01 -3.10
N GLU A 298 2.46 17.71 -3.86
CA GLU A 298 1.91 17.26 -5.14
C GLU A 298 3.01 16.64 -6.03
N VAL A 299 2.69 15.50 -6.63
CA VAL A 299 3.61 14.81 -7.55
C VAL A 299 3.55 15.49 -8.92
N PHE A 300 2.34 15.80 -9.40
CA PHE A 300 2.14 16.50 -10.67
C PHE A 300 1.92 17.99 -10.44
N GLU A 301 2.32 18.80 -11.42
CA GLU A 301 2.15 20.25 -11.29
C GLU A 301 0.66 20.64 -11.28
N ASN A 302 0.29 21.45 -10.29
CA ASN A 302 -1.05 21.96 -10.10
C ASN A 302 -2.10 20.85 -9.99
N GLU A 303 -1.75 19.66 -9.52
CA GLU A 303 -2.58 18.45 -9.54
C GLU A 303 -3.97 18.66 -8.91
N VAL A 304 -4.04 19.47 -7.85
CA VAL A 304 -5.25 19.72 -7.07
C VAL A 304 -6.11 20.83 -7.69
N LYS A 305 -5.56 21.66 -8.59
CA LYS A 305 -6.33 22.74 -9.22
C LYS A 305 -7.36 22.15 -10.18
N ASP A 306 -8.64 22.29 -9.84
CA ASP A 306 -9.76 21.98 -10.74
C ASP A 306 -9.66 22.88 -11.99
N ILE A 307 -9.94 22.32 -13.17
CA ILE A 307 -10.12 23.13 -14.38
C ILE A 307 -11.33 24.02 -14.13
N LYS A 308 -11.11 25.33 -13.98
CA LYS A 308 -12.21 26.31 -14.02
C LYS A 308 -12.84 26.18 -15.39
N LYS A 309 -13.97 25.46 -15.50
CA LYS A 309 -14.83 25.56 -16.68
C LYS A 309 -15.36 26.99 -16.65
N ASP A 310 -14.91 27.83 -17.57
CA ASP A 310 -15.47 29.16 -17.82
C ASP A 310 -16.95 29.01 -18.22
N LEU A 311 -17.82 28.89 -17.22
CA LEU A 311 -19.27 29.01 -17.37
C LEU A 311 -19.68 30.42 -17.83
N SER A 312 -18.75 31.38 -17.81
CA SER A 312 -18.89 32.75 -18.30
C SER A 312 -18.89 32.85 -19.82
N GLN A 313 -18.19 31.97 -20.54
CA GLN A 313 -18.13 32.03 -22.02
C GLN A 313 -19.30 31.30 -22.70
N LYS A 314 -19.91 30.31 -22.04
CA LYS A 314 -21.07 29.60 -22.61
C LYS A 314 -22.34 30.45 -22.71
N ARG A 315 -22.51 31.47 -21.86
CA ARG A 315 -23.66 32.39 -21.94
C ARG A 315 -23.57 33.37 -23.11
N LYS A 316 -22.36 33.74 -23.55
CA LYS A 316 -22.19 34.68 -24.68
C LYS A 316 -22.39 34.06 -26.07
N TRP A 317 -22.28 32.74 -26.21
CA TRP A 317 -22.45 32.10 -27.51
C TRP A 317 -23.93 31.79 -27.82
N ASP A 318 -24.74 31.46 -26.81
CA ASP A 318 -26.18 31.19 -27.01
C ASP A 318 -27.01 32.48 -27.18
N ASP A 319 -26.61 33.60 -26.57
CA ASP A 319 -27.30 34.90 -26.76
C ASP A 319 -27.05 35.51 -28.17
N SER A 320 -26.00 35.09 -28.88
CA SER A 320 -25.67 35.63 -30.21
C SER A 320 -26.47 34.97 -31.35
N LYS A 321 -27.22 33.90 -31.11
CA LYS A 321 -27.96 33.16 -32.15
C LYS A 321 -29.47 33.40 -32.16
N ASN A 322 -30.02 34.17 -31.21
CA ASN A 322 -31.47 34.37 -31.06
C ASN A 322 -31.98 35.79 -31.34
N ILE A 323 -31.29 36.58 -32.17
CA ILE A 323 -31.82 37.87 -32.63
C ILE A 323 -31.93 37.86 -34.16
N LYS A 324 -33.01 37.25 -34.67
CA LYS A 324 -33.73 37.65 -35.90
C LYS A 324 -35.12 36.99 -35.92
N GLU A 325 -36.10 37.60 -35.26
CA GLU A 325 -37.49 37.57 -35.74
C GLU A 325 -38.25 38.80 -35.23
N MET A 326 -38.88 39.53 -36.15
CA MET A 326 -39.70 40.72 -35.92
C MET A 326 -41.09 40.34 -35.37
N GLY A 327 -41.68 41.17 -34.51
CA GLY A 327 -43.13 41.13 -34.28
C GLY A 327 -43.64 41.94 -33.10
N PHE A 328 -43.99 43.22 -33.36
CA PHE A 328 -45.13 43.98 -32.82
C PHE A 328 -45.50 43.96 -31.32
N GLY A 329 -45.57 45.16 -30.73
CA GLY A 329 -46.72 45.56 -29.90
C GLY A 329 -46.48 45.91 -28.42
N ASP A 330 -46.52 47.21 -28.13
CA ASP A 330 -47.47 47.84 -27.18
C ASP A 330 -47.16 47.93 -25.65
N TYR A 331 -47.06 49.20 -25.22
CA TYR A 331 -47.25 49.92 -23.94
C TYR A 331 -46.56 49.59 -22.59
N ASN A 332 -46.00 50.70 -22.06
CA ASN A 332 -45.93 51.21 -20.67
C ASN A 332 -45.14 50.39 -19.63
N GLU A 333 -44.51 50.94 -18.59
CA GLU A 333 -44.13 52.28 -18.10
C GLU A 333 -43.02 51.97 -17.04
N GLU A 334 -42.07 52.90 -16.84
CA GLU A 334 -41.38 53.31 -15.59
C GLU A 334 -41.19 52.24 -14.46
N GLU A 335 -40.00 51.96 -13.92
CA GLU A 335 -39.23 52.87 -13.04
C GLU A 335 -37.83 52.30 -12.73
N GLU A 336 -36.89 53.25 -12.67
CA GLU A 336 -35.78 53.41 -11.73
C GLU A 336 -34.47 52.59 -11.79
N GLU A 337 -33.44 53.41 -11.99
CA GLU A 337 -32.00 53.30 -11.81
C GLU A 337 -31.58 52.68 -10.47
N ASP A 338 -30.48 51.93 -10.45
CA ASP A 338 -29.29 52.44 -9.75
C ASP A 338 -28.01 51.74 -10.21
N ILE A 339 -27.09 52.55 -10.75
CA ILE A 339 -25.72 52.18 -11.09
C ILE A 339 -24.84 52.75 -9.99
N THR A 340 -24.22 51.90 -9.18
CA THR A 340 -22.95 52.25 -8.53
C THR A 340 -21.95 51.11 -8.70
N SER A 341 -21.02 51.32 -9.62
CA SER A 341 -19.73 50.68 -9.64
C SER A 341 -18.91 51.29 -8.51
N ASP A 342 -18.37 50.48 -7.61
CA ASP A 342 -17.11 50.86 -7.01
C ASP A 342 -16.18 49.69 -6.72
N THR A 343 -14.91 50.00 -6.91
CA THR A 343 -13.81 49.06 -7.15
C THR A 343 -13.04 48.90 -5.85
N SER A 344 -12.94 47.68 -5.30
CA SER A 344 -11.98 47.43 -4.23
C SER A 344 -11.29 46.07 -4.39
N LYS A 345 -9.98 46.15 -4.68
CA LYS A 345 -9.01 45.08 -4.57
C LYS A 345 -8.94 44.59 -3.11
N GLY A 346 -9.08 43.29 -2.89
CA GLY A 346 -8.83 42.67 -1.59
C GLY A 346 -9.16 41.19 -1.62
N SER A 347 -8.10 40.37 -1.58
CA SER A 347 -8.00 39.01 -1.04
C SER A 347 -9.29 38.25 -0.72
N GLU A 348 -9.49 37.07 -1.32
CA GLU A 348 -9.97 35.87 -0.62
C GLU A 348 -9.90 34.62 -1.52
N GLU A 349 -9.05 33.67 -1.14
CA GLU A 349 -9.08 32.29 -1.63
C GLU A 349 -10.37 31.60 -1.13
N PRO A 350 -11.19 30.98 -2.00
CA PRO A 350 -12.33 30.23 -1.53
C PRO A 350 -11.85 28.85 -1.07
N VAL A 351 -11.53 28.74 0.22
CA VAL A 351 -11.52 27.45 0.93
C VAL A 351 -12.93 26.89 0.85
N GLN A 352 -13.14 25.92 -0.05
CA GLN A 352 -14.40 25.22 -0.18
C GLN A 352 -14.71 24.48 1.15
N LYS A 353 -15.71 24.99 1.87
CA LYS A 353 -16.27 24.32 3.05
C LYS A 353 -16.94 23.01 2.62
N PRO A 354 -16.67 21.88 3.29
CA PRO A 354 -17.34 20.63 2.96
C PRO A 354 -18.84 20.74 3.26
N SER A 355 -19.63 20.36 2.26
CA SER A 355 -21.09 20.24 2.34
C SER A 355 -21.49 19.36 3.53
N LYS A 356 -22.33 19.91 4.42
CA LYS A 356 -23.00 19.18 5.51
C LYS A 356 -23.89 18.08 4.92
N LYS A 357 -23.36 16.88 4.76
CA LYS A 357 -24.15 15.64 4.82
C LYS A 357 -23.78 14.89 6.09
N ARG A 358 -24.80 14.67 6.89
CA ARG A 358 -24.82 14.18 8.27
C ARG A 358 -24.21 12.77 8.36
N ASN A 359 -23.06 12.67 9.02
CA ASN A 359 -22.55 11.52 9.76
C ASN A 359 -21.44 12.04 10.70
N THR A 360 -21.80 12.63 11.83
CA THR A 360 -20.84 12.96 12.90
C THR A 360 -20.53 11.71 13.73
N THR A 361 -19.98 10.69 13.06
CA THR A 361 -19.21 9.64 13.70
C THR A 361 -17.78 10.14 13.75
N TYR A 362 -17.12 10.07 14.90
CA TYR A 362 -15.77 10.59 15.18
C TYR A 362 -14.81 10.40 14.00
N SER A 363 -14.60 11.47 13.21
CA SER A 363 -13.88 11.37 11.94
C SER A 363 -12.38 11.16 12.19
N SER A 364 -11.84 10.08 11.62
CA SER A 364 -10.39 9.85 11.52
C SER A 364 -9.69 11.05 10.89
N THR A 365 -8.54 11.43 11.44
CA THR A 365 -7.66 12.47 10.87
C THR A 365 -6.70 11.92 9.82
N ILE A 366 -6.64 10.60 9.65
CA ILE A 366 -5.70 9.92 8.74
C ILE A 366 -6.44 9.21 7.58
N GLY A 367 -7.68 9.61 7.30
CA GLY A 367 -8.42 9.22 6.10
C GLY A 367 -9.48 8.14 6.34
N ASP A 368 -10.01 7.61 5.24
CA ASP A 368 -11.06 6.58 5.21
C ASP A 368 -10.52 5.18 5.58
N PRO A 369 -11.41 4.17 5.81
CA PRO A 369 -10.97 2.81 6.17
C PRO A 369 -10.04 2.16 5.14
N ASP A 370 -10.17 2.47 3.86
CA ASP A 370 -9.26 1.98 2.83
C ASP A 370 -7.84 2.53 3.01
N SER A 371 -7.73 3.81 3.33
CA SER A 371 -6.43 4.42 3.64
C SER A 371 -5.82 3.82 4.90
N ILE A 372 -6.61 3.49 5.92
CA ILE A 372 -6.13 2.76 7.11
C ILE A 372 -5.52 1.42 6.70
N ARG A 373 -6.24 0.61 5.90
CA ARG A 373 -5.73 -0.68 5.41
C ARG A 373 -4.39 -0.53 4.69
N LEU A 374 -4.27 0.46 3.82
CA LEU A 374 -3.03 0.71 3.07
C LEU A 374 -1.89 1.18 4.00
N ARG A 375 -2.17 1.96 5.05
CA ARG A 375 -1.16 2.33 6.07
C ARG A 375 -0.65 1.11 6.82
N GLN A 376 -1.55 0.21 7.22
CA GLN A 376 -1.20 -1.05 7.89
C GLN A 376 -0.29 -1.92 7.00
N ARG A 377 -0.56 -1.99 5.70
CA ARG A 377 0.32 -2.66 4.72
C ARG A 377 1.70 -2.02 4.68
N VAL A 378 1.79 -0.69 4.58
CA VAL A 378 3.08 0.02 4.57
C VAL A 378 3.87 -0.24 5.85
N ILE A 379 3.23 -0.19 7.02
CA ILE A 379 3.90 -0.47 8.29
C ILE A 379 4.39 -1.92 8.33
N THR A 380 3.57 -2.87 7.86
CA THR A 380 3.96 -4.29 7.77
C THR A 380 5.18 -4.50 6.87
N LEU A 381 5.23 -3.83 5.71
CA LEU A 381 6.40 -3.86 4.81
C LEU A 381 7.67 -3.35 5.51
N LEU A 382 7.56 -2.23 6.24
CA LEU A 382 8.67 -1.62 6.96
C LEU A 382 9.17 -2.50 8.12
N SER A 383 8.26 -3.15 8.85
CA SER A 383 8.62 -4.14 9.88
C SER A 383 9.28 -5.38 9.27
N ARG A 384 8.75 -5.88 8.14
CA ARG A 384 9.31 -7.07 7.47
C ARG A 384 10.75 -6.85 7.00
N VAL A 385 11.01 -5.72 6.34
CA VAL A 385 12.35 -5.43 5.80
C VAL A 385 13.36 -5.08 6.90
N SER A 386 12.95 -4.49 8.02
CA SER A 386 13.87 -4.24 9.14
C SER A 386 14.26 -5.51 9.90
N VAL A 387 13.37 -6.51 9.95
CA VAL A 387 13.66 -7.83 10.53
C VAL A 387 14.55 -8.65 9.61
N VAL A 388 14.23 -8.73 8.33
CA VAL A 388 14.94 -9.63 7.39
C VAL A 388 16.22 -9.01 6.83
N LEU A 389 16.23 -7.70 6.55
CA LEU A 389 17.36 -6.98 5.96
C LEU A 389 17.77 -5.74 6.80
N PRO A 390 18.09 -5.90 8.10
CA PRO A 390 18.46 -4.77 8.97
C PRO A 390 19.69 -4.00 8.47
N GLN A 391 20.60 -4.69 7.76
CA GLN A 391 21.79 -4.07 7.19
C GLN A 391 21.51 -3.20 5.96
N VAL A 392 20.41 -3.47 5.25
CA VAL A 392 19.98 -2.65 4.10
C VAL A 392 19.16 -1.45 4.58
N PHE A 393 18.27 -1.66 5.55
CA PHE A 393 17.39 -0.63 6.08
C PHE A 393 17.90 -0.03 7.40
N VAL A 394 17.46 -0.60 8.51
CA VAL A 394 17.75 -0.21 9.89
C VAL A 394 17.26 -1.35 10.80
N PRO A 395 17.85 -1.57 11.99
CA PRO A 395 17.31 -2.50 12.98
C PRO A 395 15.82 -2.29 13.27
N VAL A 396 15.11 -3.38 13.54
CA VAL A 396 13.66 -3.36 13.82
C VAL A 396 13.29 -2.45 14.99
N ALA A 397 14.12 -2.41 16.05
CA ALA A 397 13.91 -1.55 17.22
C ALA A 397 13.76 -0.07 16.83
N ASP A 398 14.64 0.45 15.98
CA ASP A 398 14.62 1.85 15.55
C ASP A 398 13.35 2.19 14.72
N VAL A 399 12.86 1.23 13.94
CA VAL A 399 11.59 1.40 13.21
C VAL A 399 10.43 1.46 14.20
N TYR A 400 10.42 0.57 15.18
CA TYR A 400 9.33 0.48 16.14
C TYR A 400 9.32 1.68 17.10
N ASP A 401 10.46 2.25 17.45
CA ASP A 401 10.54 3.53 18.19
C ASP A 401 9.84 4.67 17.41
N LEU A 402 10.09 4.75 16.09
CA LEU A 402 9.42 5.73 15.22
C LEU A 402 7.93 5.46 15.07
N LEU A 403 7.54 4.18 14.90
CA LEU A 403 6.13 3.78 14.82
C LEU A 403 5.40 4.10 16.12
N GLN A 404 6.01 3.83 17.27
CA GLN A 404 5.50 4.15 18.60
C GLN A 404 5.35 5.67 18.76
N GLU A 405 6.35 6.45 18.36
CA GLU A 405 6.30 7.92 18.40
C GLU A 405 5.12 8.47 17.59
N PHE A 406 5.00 8.07 16.33
CA PHE A 406 3.96 8.59 15.44
C PHE A 406 2.58 8.06 15.77
N THR A 407 2.46 6.80 16.20
CA THR A 407 1.17 6.23 16.61
C THR A 407 0.66 6.90 17.88
N ALA A 408 1.51 7.10 18.90
CA ALA A 408 1.11 7.78 20.14
C ALA A 408 0.65 9.22 19.90
N ALA A 409 1.19 9.90 18.87
CA ALA A 409 0.80 11.26 18.48
C ALA A 409 -0.57 11.36 17.79
N LEU A 410 -1.15 10.24 17.33
CA LEU A 410 -2.46 10.25 16.68
C LEU A 410 -3.59 10.61 17.65
N PRO A 411 -4.62 11.34 17.20
CA PRO A 411 -5.85 11.48 17.98
C PRO A 411 -6.50 10.12 18.27
N VAL A 412 -7.18 9.98 19.42
CA VAL A 412 -7.77 8.71 19.88
C VAL A 412 -8.57 7.94 18.81
N ALA A 413 -9.34 8.63 17.96
CA ALA A 413 -10.13 7.99 16.90
C ALA A 413 -9.24 7.38 15.80
N SER A 414 -8.21 8.12 15.37
CA SER A 414 -7.23 7.65 14.38
C SER A 414 -6.36 6.53 14.95
N PHE A 415 -5.97 6.65 16.23
CA PHE A 415 -5.23 5.64 16.98
C PHE A 415 -6.01 4.32 17.03
N SER A 416 -7.28 4.37 17.43
CA SER A 416 -8.16 3.21 17.52
C SER A 416 -8.35 2.51 16.18
N LEU A 417 -8.53 3.28 15.09
CA LEU A 417 -8.70 2.72 13.75
C LEU A 417 -7.43 2.07 13.22
N LEU A 418 -6.26 2.70 13.42
CA LEU A 418 -4.99 2.17 12.93
C LEU A 418 -4.63 0.84 13.60
N LEU A 419 -4.86 0.73 14.91
CA LEU A 419 -4.58 -0.46 15.70
C LEU A 419 -5.76 -1.43 15.77
N ASN A 420 -6.80 -1.24 14.96
CA ASN A 420 -7.97 -2.08 14.99
C ASN A 420 -7.64 -3.51 14.53
N ILE A 421 -8.08 -4.49 15.31
CA ILE A 421 -7.92 -5.90 15.01
C ILE A 421 -9.08 -6.33 14.12
N SER A 422 -8.75 -6.89 12.96
CA SER A 422 -9.73 -7.45 12.02
C SER A 422 -9.11 -8.66 11.35
N ARG A 423 -9.92 -9.67 11.02
CA ARG A 423 -9.47 -10.83 10.22
C ARG A 423 -8.96 -10.44 8.83
N ILE A 424 -9.35 -9.25 8.36
CA ILE A 424 -8.94 -8.68 7.07
C ILE A 424 -7.83 -7.63 7.27
N SER A 425 -7.35 -7.44 8.50
CA SER A 425 -6.24 -6.53 8.79
C SER A 425 -4.97 -7.07 8.13
N PRO A 426 -4.23 -6.24 7.37
CA PRO A 426 -2.94 -6.64 6.81
C PRO A 426 -1.82 -6.77 7.85
N PHE A 427 -2.07 -6.36 9.11
CA PHE A 427 -1.09 -6.52 10.16
C PHE A 427 -0.99 -7.98 10.64
N PRO A 428 0.21 -8.59 10.64
CA PRO A 428 0.46 -9.81 11.37
C PRO A 428 0.24 -9.61 12.87
N SER A 429 -0.30 -10.62 13.55
CA SER A 429 -0.57 -10.57 14.99
C SER A 429 0.68 -10.26 15.79
N GLU A 430 1.82 -10.83 15.39
CA GLU A 430 3.12 -10.64 16.02
C GLU A 430 3.55 -9.16 15.96
N VAL A 431 3.41 -8.54 14.79
CA VAL A 431 3.74 -7.12 14.59
C VAL A 431 2.85 -6.22 15.46
N LEU A 432 1.56 -6.54 15.55
CA LEU A 432 0.63 -5.79 16.41
C LEU A 432 0.98 -5.95 17.89
N ILE A 433 1.23 -7.18 18.36
CA ILE A 433 1.59 -7.44 19.76
C ILE A 433 2.85 -6.65 20.13
N SER A 434 3.94 -6.79 19.36
CA SER A 434 5.19 -6.07 19.61
C SER A 434 5.00 -4.55 19.62
N LEU A 435 4.30 -4.00 18.63
CA LEU A 435 4.05 -2.56 18.55
C LEU A 435 3.20 -2.06 19.72
N MET A 436 2.15 -2.81 20.09
CA MET A 436 1.25 -2.43 21.17
C MET A 436 1.91 -2.53 22.54
N GLN A 437 2.70 -3.58 22.79
CA GLN A 437 3.51 -3.69 24.01
C GLN A 437 4.49 -2.52 24.13
N LEU A 438 5.18 -2.15 23.04
CA LEU A 438 6.07 -1.00 23.03
C LEU A 438 5.33 0.33 23.31
N ILE A 439 4.14 0.52 22.74
CA ILE A 439 3.32 1.70 23.03
C ILE A 439 2.84 1.68 24.50
N CYS A 440 2.43 0.53 25.05
CA CYS A 440 2.07 0.39 26.46
C CYS A 440 3.21 0.84 27.39
N CYS A 441 4.45 0.44 27.10
CA CYS A 441 5.63 0.85 27.88
C CYS A 441 5.83 2.37 27.96
N ARG A 442 5.28 3.14 27.01
CA ARG A 442 5.29 4.61 27.05
C ARG A 442 4.39 5.18 28.14
N TYR A 443 3.29 4.49 28.43
CA TYR A 443 2.24 4.96 29.33
C TYR A 443 2.43 4.45 30.76
N LEU A 444 3.04 3.28 30.91
CA LEU A 444 3.18 2.58 32.18
C LEU A 444 4.19 3.24 33.12
N PRO A 445 3.93 3.21 34.45
CA PRO A 445 4.92 3.56 35.46
C PRO A 445 6.16 2.66 35.38
N LYS A 446 7.33 3.19 35.75
CA LYS A 446 8.59 2.42 35.82
C LYS A 446 8.58 1.27 36.85
N SER A 447 7.63 1.27 37.78
CA SER A 447 7.44 0.22 38.78
C SER A 447 6.64 -0.99 38.26
N THR A 448 6.13 -0.92 37.03
CA THR A 448 5.34 -2.00 36.43
C THR A 448 6.26 -3.18 36.12
N PRO A 449 5.90 -4.41 36.51
CA PRO A 449 6.65 -5.61 36.11
C PRO A 449 6.74 -5.71 34.59
N PHE A 450 7.91 -6.08 34.08
CA PHE A 450 8.07 -6.33 32.65
C PHE A 450 7.66 -7.77 32.32
N PRO A 451 7.25 -8.06 31.07
CA PRO A 451 6.92 -9.42 30.65
C PRO A 451 8.03 -10.45 30.95
N HIS A 452 9.29 -10.06 30.81
CA HIS A 452 10.45 -10.91 31.11
C HIS A 452 10.65 -11.19 32.61
N ASP A 453 10.05 -10.40 33.50
CA ASP A 453 10.06 -10.66 34.94
C ASP A 453 9.05 -11.74 35.34
N VAL A 454 7.99 -11.92 34.53
CA VAL A 454 6.90 -12.86 34.79
C VAL A 454 7.21 -14.23 34.18
N GLU A 455 7.69 -14.23 32.94
CA GLU A 455 8.09 -15.43 32.23
C GLU A 455 9.46 -15.23 31.58
N ASN A 456 10.33 -16.26 31.65
CA ASN A 456 11.64 -16.27 30.99
C ASN A 456 11.49 -16.45 29.46
N SER A 457 10.70 -15.59 28.81
CA SER A 457 10.56 -15.55 27.36
C SER A 457 11.44 -14.45 26.79
N THR A 458 12.22 -14.77 25.76
CA THR A 458 13.02 -13.81 25.00
C THR A 458 12.22 -13.12 23.89
N ASN A 459 10.94 -13.48 23.74
CA ASN A 459 10.08 -13.07 22.64
C ASN A 459 8.90 -12.23 23.17
N ASP A 460 8.29 -11.46 22.27
CA ASP A 460 7.07 -10.66 22.57
C ASP A 460 5.81 -11.54 22.71
N SER A 461 5.95 -12.80 23.14
CA SER A 461 4.85 -13.74 23.32
C SER A 461 3.87 -13.22 24.37
N LEU A 462 2.58 -13.28 24.05
CA LEU A 462 1.52 -12.80 24.93
C LEU A 462 0.85 -14.00 25.63
N THR A 463 0.94 -14.04 26.95
CA THR A 463 0.28 -15.04 27.80
C THR A 463 -0.72 -14.39 28.75
N GLN A 464 -1.63 -15.18 29.31
CA GLN A 464 -2.60 -14.71 30.29
C GLN A 464 -1.91 -14.10 31.54
N PRO A 465 -0.88 -14.72 32.16
CA PRO A 465 -0.14 -14.09 33.27
C PRO A 465 0.48 -12.74 32.90
N ILE A 466 1.07 -12.63 31.70
CA ILE A 466 1.65 -11.36 31.22
C ILE A 466 0.56 -10.28 31.13
N LEU A 467 -0.63 -10.61 30.63
CA LEU A 467 -1.76 -9.67 30.58
C LEU A 467 -2.23 -9.25 31.98
N GLU A 468 -2.46 -10.22 32.85
CA GLU A 468 -2.97 -10.03 34.22
C GLU A 468 -1.99 -9.25 35.11
N ILE A 469 -0.68 -9.37 34.90
CA ILE A 469 0.33 -8.77 35.78
C ILE A 469 0.91 -7.47 35.20
N CYS A 470 1.27 -7.47 33.91
CA CYS A 470 2.04 -6.38 33.30
C CYS A 470 1.17 -5.28 32.70
N TYR A 471 -0.09 -5.57 32.31
CA TYR A 471 -0.87 -4.66 31.46
C TYR A 471 -2.25 -4.30 32.00
N LEU A 472 -3.14 -5.29 32.21
CA LEU A 472 -4.55 -5.07 32.53
C LEU A 472 -4.81 -4.24 33.81
N PRO A 473 -4.11 -4.50 34.95
CA PRO A 473 -4.36 -3.79 36.22
C PRO A 473 -3.96 -2.32 36.23
N TRP A 474 -3.11 -1.92 35.28
CA TRP A 474 -2.42 -0.63 35.36
C TRP A 474 -3.20 0.49 34.68
N SER A 475 -2.90 1.71 35.10
CA SER A 475 -3.34 2.94 34.46
C SER A 475 -2.13 3.79 34.06
N PRO A 476 -2.21 4.57 32.96
CA PRO A 476 -1.14 5.47 32.57
C PRO A 476 -0.73 6.44 33.68
N MET A 477 0.55 6.83 33.72
CA MET A 477 1.07 7.87 34.62
C MET A 477 0.68 9.29 34.15
N THR A 478 -0.55 9.48 33.70
CA THR A 478 -1.05 10.76 33.19
C THR A 478 -2.48 11.00 33.65
N SER A 479 -2.83 12.26 33.88
CA SER A 479 -4.22 12.70 34.10
C SER A 479 -4.97 12.98 32.79
N SER A 480 -4.34 12.71 31.64
CA SER A 480 -4.90 12.94 30.32
C SER A 480 -5.96 11.88 30.01
N VAL A 481 -7.19 12.35 29.77
CA VAL A 481 -8.29 11.47 29.37
C VAL A 481 -8.00 10.75 28.04
N GLU A 482 -7.31 11.44 27.13
CA GLU A 482 -6.93 10.87 25.83
C GLU A 482 -5.90 9.75 25.97
N ASP A 483 -4.89 9.91 26.82
CA ASP A 483 -3.89 8.87 27.05
C ASP A 483 -4.47 7.67 27.80
N ASN A 484 -5.37 7.91 28.77
CA ASN A 484 -6.12 6.84 29.43
C ASN A 484 -7.02 6.08 28.44
N ALA A 485 -7.68 6.77 27.51
CA ALA A 485 -8.47 6.13 26.47
C ALA A 485 -7.60 5.29 25.51
N LYS A 486 -6.48 5.83 25.04
CA LYS A 486 -5.52 5.10 24.18
C LYS A 486 -4.97 3.86 24.88
N TYR A 487 -4.57 3.98 26.14
CA TYR A 487 -4.09 2.84 26.90
C TYR A 487 -5.18 1.78 27.12
N SER A 488 -6.42 2.20 27.42
CA SER A 488 -7.56 1.28 27.53
C SER A 488 -7.77 0.49 26.22
N ILE A 489 -7.68 1.17 25.07
CA ILE A 489 -7.76 0.51 23.75
C ILE A 489 -6.59 -0.47 23.53
N LEU A 490 -5.37 -0.12 23.96
CA LEU A 490 -4.22 -1.02 23.82
C LEU A 490 -4.42 -2.31 24.60
N VAL A 491 -4.77 -2.22 25.89
CA VAL A 491 -4.95 -3.43 26.72
C VAL A 491 -6.16 -4.25 26.28
N GLU A 492 -7.23 -3.59 25.81
CA GLU A 492 -8.37 -4.26 25.17
C GLU A 492 -7.93 -5.06 23.94
N ASN A 493 -7.18 -4.43 23.04
CA ASN A 493 -6.73 -5.08 21.81
C ASN A 493 -5.68 -6.18 22.10
N LEU A 494 -4.80 -6.02 23.10
CA LEU A 494 -3.89 -7.09 23.51
C LEU A 494 -4.67 -8.32 24.01
N LEU A 495 -5.68 -8.12 24.87
CA LEU A 495 -6.55 -9.22 25.30
C LEU A 495 -7.25 -9.89 24.12
N ARG A 496 -7.79 -9.11 23.17
CA ARG A 496 -8.39 -9.66 21.95
C ARG A 496 -7.41 -10.47 21.11
N LEU A 497 -6.17 -9.98 20.92
CA LEU A 497 -5.14 -10.71 20.17
C LEU A 497 -4.79 -12.02 20.87
N PHE A 498 -4.66 -12.02 22.20
CA PHE A 498 -4.48 -13.24 22.98
C PHE A 498 -5.61 -14.24 22.73
N LEU A 499 -6.87 -13.80 22.82
CA LEU A 499 -8.04 -14.64 22.59
C LEU A 499 -8.18 -15.16 21.14
N THR A 500 -7.53 -14.52 20.17
CA THR A 500 -7.50 -15.04 18.80
C THR A 500 -6.47 -16.17 18.59
N GLY A 501 -5.44 -16.25 19.43
CA GLY A 501 -4.34 -17.20 19.29
C GLY A 501 -4.30 -18.28 20.37
N CYS A 502 -5.00 -18.09 21.50
CA CYS A 502 -4.93 -18.96 22.67
C CYS A 502 -6.29 -19.09 23.35
N GLU A 503 -6.47 -20.19 24.10
CA GLU A 503 -7.60 -20.35 25.04
C GLU A 503 -7.28 -19.62 26.34
N ALA A 504 -8.23 -18.81 26.81
CA ALA A 504 -8.12 -18.12 28.09
C ALA A 504 -8.92 -18.85 29.16
N ASN A 505 -8.36 -18.96 30.37
CA ASN A 505 -9.07 -19.50 31.51
C ASN A 505 -9.72 -18.37 32.30
N HIS A 506 -10.98 -18.53 32.69
CA HIS A 506 -11.62 -17.60 33.61
C HIS A 506 -10.99 -17.77 35.01
N THR A 507 -10.37 -16.71 35.54
CA THR A 507 -9.73 -16.71 36.86
C THR A 507 -10.14 -15.46 37.64
N SER A 508 -10.19 -15.57 38.97
CA SER A 508 -10.43 -14.40 39.84
C SER A 508 -9.37 -13.30 39.64
N ASN A 509 -8.14 -13.69 39.26
CA ASN A 509 -7.07 -12.75 38.97
C ASN A 509 -7.37 -11.92 37.72
N LEU A 510 -7.97 -12.53 36.68
CA LEU A 510 -8.37 -11.85 35.46
C LEU A 510 -9.45 -10.80 35.76
N ASP A 511 -10.47 -11.16 36.54
CA ASP A 511 -11.53 -10.26 36.99
C ASP A 511 -10.96 -9.06 37.76
N GLU A 512 -10.13 -9.35 38.76
CA GLU A 512 -9.49 -8.33 39.59
C GLU A 512 -8.59 -7.42 38.76
N ALA A 513 -7.76 -7.98 37.87
CA ALA A 513 -6.89 -7.21 37.00
C ALA A 513 -7.68 -6.23 36.12
N ILE A 514 -8.78 -6.69 35.52
CA ILE A 514 -9.59 -5.86 34.63
C ILE A 514 -10.32 -4.77 35.40
N GLU A 515 -11.01 -5.10 36.50
CA GLU A 515 -11.75 -4.11 37.27
C GLU A 515 -10.85 -3.11 38.00
N ASN A 516 -9.69 -3.54 38.51
CA ASN A 516 -8.70 -2.64 39.09
C ASN A 516 -8.20 -1.64 38.05
N GLY A 517 -7.84 -2.11 36.86
CA GLY A 517 -7.38 -1.25 35.77
C GLY A 517 -8.45 -0.27 35.28
N ILE A 518 -9.68 -0.75 35.05
CA ILE A 518 -10.80 0.10 34.62
C ILE A 518 -11.07 1.17 35.68
N SER A 519 -11.20 0.75 36.93
CA SER A 519 -11.44 1.66 38.06
C SER A 519 -10.34 2.71 38.21
N ALA A 520 -9.07 2.33 38.06
CA ALA A 520 -7.96 3.26 38.13
C ALA A 520 -8.03 4.34 37.03
N ARG A 521 -8.27 3.94 35.78
CA ARG A 521 -8.37 4.86 34.63
C ARG A 521 -9.58 5.79 34.75
N GLU A 522 -10.73 5.29 35.19
CA GLU A 522 -11.95 6.09 35.36
C GLU A 522 -11.86 7.09 36.53
N LYS A 523 -11.22 6.69 37.64
CA LYS A 523 -11.02 7.58 38.81
C LYS A 523 -10.18 8.80 38.45
N ILE A 524 -9.12 8.63 37.65
CA ILE A 524 -8.22 9.72 37.23
C ILE A 524 -8.92 10.68 36.26
N CYS A 525 -9.84 10.19 35.43
CA CYS A 525 -10.48 10.96 34.37
C CYS A 525 -11.72 11.77 34.81
N LYS A 526 -11.99 11.89 36.12
CA LYS A 526 -13.15 12.63 36.63
C LYS A 526 -13.08 14.12 36.23
N PRO A 527 -14.17 14.72 35.73
CA PRO A 527 -14.17 16.09 35.26
C PRO A 527 -13.96 17.06 36.42
N ASP A 528 -12.88 17.84 36.37
CA ASP A 528 -12.72 19.00 37.26
C ASP A 528 -13.62 20.14 36.73
N SER A 529 -14.77 20.31 37.37
CA SER A 529 -15.76 21.34 37.02
C SER A 529 -15.22 22.77 37.12
N ARG A 530 -14.07 22.97 37.78
CA ARG A 530 -13.44 24.28 37.96
C ARG A 530 -12.46 24.63 36.85
N ARG A 531 -12.06 23.66 36.01
CA ARG A 531 -11.08 23.86 34.94
C ARG A 531 -11.74 24.54 33.74
N ARG A 532 -11.34 25.79 33.45
CA ARG A 532 -11.70 26.48 32.20
C ARG A 532 -10.88 25.90 31.06
N VAL A 533 -11.55 25.20 30.15
CA VAL A 533 -10.97 24.59 28.94
C VAL A 533 -11.70 25.15 27.72
N ASP A 534 -10.97 25.40 26.64
CA ASP A 534 -11.55 25.86 25.39
C ASP A 534 -12.49 24.81 24.76
N ALA A 535 -13.42 25.25 23.92
CA ALA A 535 -14.45 24.38 23.36
C ALA A 535 -13.87 23.22 22.51
N VAL A 536 -12.72 23.41 21.85
CA VAL A 536 -12.10 22.38 21.01
C VAL A 536 -11.50 21.29 21.89
N THR A 537 -10.74 21.65 22.91
CA THR A 537 -10.18 20.67 23.85
C THR A 537 -11.27 19.95 24.63
N LYS A 538 -12.32 20.66 25.08
CA LYS A 538 -13.48 20.01 25.73
C LYS A 538 -14.12 18.94 24.84
N LYS A 539 -14.29 19.23 23.55
CA LYS A 539 -14.81 18.27 22.58
C LYS A 539 -13.86 17.07 22.40
N LYS A 540 -12.55 17.29 22.32
CA LYS A 540 -11.56 16.19 22.23
C LYS A 540 -11.61 15.28 23.47
N GLU A 541 -11.70 15.87 24.66
CA GLU A 541 -11.86 15.10 25.90
C GLU A 541 -13.17 14.31 25.92
N GLU A 542 -14.28 14.90 25.46
CA GLU A 542 -15.56 14.19 25.34
C GLU A 542 -15.45 12.98 24.42
N ILE A 543 -14.82 13.13 23.25
CA ILE A 543 -14.53 12.02 22.33
C ILE A 543 -13.69 10.96 23.06
N ALA A 544 -12.60 11.36 23.73
CA ALA A 544 -11.75 10.42 24.46
C ALA A 544 -12.51 9.66 25.57
N ARG A 545 -13.40 10.31 26.32
CA ARG A 545 -14.25 9.64 27.33
C ARG A 545 -15.14 8.57 26.70
N ILE A 546 -15.69 8.84 25.52
CA ILE A 546 -16.55 7.89 24.81
C ILE A 546 -15.75 6.65 24.40
N PHE A 547 -14.53 6.83 23.89
CA PHE A 547 -13.65 5.70 23.59
C PHE A 547 -13.22 4.93 24.84
N LEU A 548 -12.90 5.63 25.93
CA LEU A 548 -12.52 5.01 27.20
C LEU A 548 -13.65 4.14 27.75
N ASP A 549 -14.86 4.68 27.88
CA ASP A 549 -16.04 3.97 28.39
C ASP A 549 -16.44 2.81 27.46
N ALA A 550 -16.40 3.01 26.13
CA ALA A 550 -16.68 1.93 25.19
C ALA A 550 -15.64 0.80 25.29
N SER A 551 -14.36 1.12 25.53
CA SER A 551 -13.29 0.13 25.76
C SER A 551 -13.50 -0.63 27.07
N SER A 552 -13.80 0.07 28.17
CA SER A 552 -14.12 -0.55 29.46
C SER A 552 -15.28 -1.54 29.36
N ARG A 553 -16.35 -1.17 28.65
CA ARG A 553 -17.50 -2.06 28.43
C ARG A 553 -17.13 -3.30 27.62
N ARG A 554 -16.31 -3.16 26.58
CA ARG A 554 -15.86 -4.30 25.76
C ARG A 554 -14.91 -5.22 26.53
N LEU A 555 -14.02 -4.69 27.37
CA LEU A 555 -13.19 -5.48 28.27
C LEU A 555 -14.04 -6.38 29.18
N ARG A 556 -15.05 -5.81 29.85
CA ARG A 556 -15.98 -6.60 30.69
C ARG A 556 -16.69 -7.69 29.88
N SER A 557 -17.23 -7.35 28.72
CA SER A 557 -17.88 -8.33 27.85
C SER A 557 -16.94 -9.44 27.36
N LEU A 558 -15.63 -9.17 27.20
CA LEU A 558 -14.66 -10.21 26.86
C LEU A 558 -14.46 -11.18 28.03
N VAL A 559 -14.45 -10.70 29.27
CA VAL A 559 -14.35 -11.56 30.46
C VAL A 559 -15.60 -12.40 30.64
N ASP A 560 -16.78 -11.78 30.56
CA ASP A 560 -18.06 -12.49 30.61
C ASP A 560 -18.11 -13.60 29.53
N TRP A 561 -17.56 -13.32 28.34
CA TRP A 561 -17.47 -14.31 27.26
C TRP A 561 -16.51 -15.46 27.59
N ILE A 562 -15.36 -15.17 28.21
CA ILE A 562 -14.41 -16.20 28.68
C ILE A 562 -15.05 -17.07 29.78
N GLU A 563 -15.84 -16.48 30.69
CA GLU A 563 -16.59 -17.22 31.71
C GLU A 563 -17.58 -18.20 31.07
N ILE A 564 -18.40 -17.70 30.13
CA ILE A 564 -19.41 -18.51 29.43
C ILE A 564 -18.77 -19.63 28.61
N CYS A 565 -17.63 -19.40 27.98
CA CYS A 565 -16.94 -20.43 27.19
C CYS A 565 -16.24 -21.50 28.03
N ASN A 566 -15.91 -21.20 29.28
CA ASN A 566 -15.25 -22.13 30.21
C ASN A 566 -16.23 -22.88 31.14
N ALA A 567 -17.50 -22.45 31.19
CA ALA A 567 -18.59 -23.10 31.91
C ALA A 567 -19.23 -24.22 31.08
#